data_AF-A0AAD6F2B6-F1
#
_entry.id   AF-A0AAD6F2B6-F1
#
_cell.length_a   1.000
_cell.length_b   1.000
_cell.length_c   1.000
_cell.angle_alpha   90.00
_cell.angle_beta   90.00
_cell.angle_gamma   90.00
#
_symmetry.space_group_name_H-M   'P 1'
#
loop_
_entity.id
_entity.type
_entity.pdbx_description
1 polymer ?
#
loop_
_entity_poly.entity_id
_entity_poly.type
_entity_poly.pdbx_seq_one_letter_code
_entity_poly.pdbx_strand_id
1 'polypeptide(L)'
;MTILTFMGNFSENLQMLTPQLHAIIAASVSIKSSQKLKKILEIILALGNYMNSSKRGAVYGFKLQSLDLLLETKSTDRKQTLLHYIANVVREKYPTKSLFYNELHYVDKAAAVSLENVLLDVKELQRGMDYSWREFSVSHNAILKDFISRHEARLSKLTEEAHIAQDAFEDAVKFFGESSKTMPPSVFFPIFVRFIKAYRLAEEENDQRSTKSPSLRGKRQQLELLSELRRKQGKETRHVYEGKDGAIEDIITALKTVPFTARSAKRSSRFFCDAAHSEEHY
;
A
#
# COMPACT_ATOMS: atom_id res chain seq x y z
N MET A 1 5.81 -48.50 11.72
CA MET A 1 7.00 -47.89 12.33
C MET A 1 7.23 -48.60 13.65
N THR A 2 8.46 -49.04 13.95
CA THR A 2 8.78 -49.65 15.26
C THR A 2 8.88 -48.55 16.32
N ILE A 3 8.63 -48.86 17.59
CA ILE A 3 8.62 -47.88 18.70
C ILE A 3 9.96 -47.13 18.80
N LEU A 4 11.07 -47.85 18.62
CA LEU A 4 12.42 -47.26 18.68
C LEU A 4 12.65 -46.23 17.56
N THR A 5 12.17 -46.50 16.34
CA THR A 5 12.25 -45.54 15.23
C THR A 5 11.37 -44.32 15.49
N PHE A 6 10.17 -44.50 16.05
CA PHE A 6 9.30 -43.39 16.44
C PHE A 6 9.98 -42.49 17.47
N MET A 7 10.52 -43.09 18.54
CA MET A 7 11.23 -42.36 19.59
C MET A 7 12.44 -41.57 19.05
N GLY A 8 13.21 -42.18 18.15
CA GLY A 8 14.37 -41.52 17.52
C GLY A 8 13.99 -40.32 16.66
N ASN A 9 12.90 -40.43 15.89
CA ASN A 9 12.51 -39.39 14.93
C ASN A 9 11.60 -38.30 15.54
N PHE A 10 11.05 -38.53 16.72
CA PHE A 10 10.05 -37.64 17.33
C PHE A 10 10.51 -36.18 17.44
N SER A 11 11.75 -35.96 17.91
CA SER A 11 12.29 -34.61 18.10
C SER A 11 12.55 -33.88 16.78
N GLU A 12 13.01 -34.60 15.76
CA GLU A 12 13.23 -34.06 14.42
C GLU A 12 11.91 -33.67 13.76
N ASN A 13 10.91 -34.56 13.83
CA ASN A 13 9.56 -34.28 13.33
C ASN A 13 8.96 -33.03 14.01
N LEU A 14 9.07 -32.91 15.33
CA LEU A 14 8.65 -31.69 16.04
C LEU A 14 9.34 -30.43 15.51
N GLN A 15 10.66 -30.49 15.34
CA GLN A 15 11.48 -29.36 14.87
C GLN A 15 11.13 -28.94 13.44
N MET A 16 10.69 -29.89 12.60
CA MET A 16 10.25 -29.61 11.23
C MET A 16 8.81 -29.08 11.15
N LEU A 17 7.89 -29.59 11.97
CA LEU A 17 6.46 -29.24 11.90
C LEU A 17 6.15 -27.89 12.55
N THR A 18 6.74 -27.62 13.72
CA THR A 18 6.50 -26.39 14.51
C THR A 18 6.65 -25.10 13.67
N PRO A 19 7.77 -24.85 12.96
CA PRO A 19 7.93 -23.60 12.20
C PRO A 19 6.95 -23.47 11.03
N GLN A 20 6.47 -24.58 10.47
CA GLN A 20 5.46 -24.55 9.40
C GLN A 20 4.12 -24.08 9.93
N LEU A 21 3.69 -24.59 11.10
CA LEU A 21 2.48 -24.15 11.79
C LEU A 21 2.57 -22.67 12.16
N HIS A 22 3.68 -22.24 12.76
CA HIS A 22 3.89 -20.83 13.13
C HIS A 22 3.88 -19.90 11.91
N ALA A 23 4.43 -20.32 10.77
CA ALA A 23 4.38 -19.54 9.55
C ALA A 23 2.94 -19.35 9.05
N ILE A 24 2.12 -20.41 9.07
CA ILE A 24 0.69 -20.34 8.71
C ILE A 24 -0.07 -19.40 9.65
N ILE A 25 0.12 -19.54 10.97
CA ILE A 25 -0.54 -18.70 11.97
C ILE A 25 -0.15 -17.22 11.75
N ALA A 26 1.15 -16.94 11.72
CA ALA A 26 1.65 -15.57 11.60
C ALA A 26 1.20 -14.91 10.28
N ALA A 27 1.26 -15.64 9.16
CA ALA A 27 0.79 -15.14 7.88
C ALA A 27 -0.72 -14.87 7.90
N SER A 28 -1.53 -15.84 8.34
CA SER A 28 -2.99 -15.73 8.36
C SER A 28 -3.48 -14.57 9.24
N VAL A 29 -2.93 -14.46 10.45
CA VAL A 29 -3.27 -13.38 11.38
C VAL A 29 -2.84 -12.04 10.82
N SER A 30 -1.61 -11.91 10.33
CA SER A 30 -1.06 -10.64 9.87
C SER A 30 -1.80 -10.04 8.66
N ILE A 31 -2.16 -10.87 7.67
CA ILE A 31 -2.95 -10.40 6.52
C ILE A 31 -4.38 -10.01 6.92
N LYS A 32 -5.00 -10.77 7.84
CA LYS A 32 -6.38 -10.52 8.29
C LYS A 32 -6.47 -9.25 9.14
N SER A 33 -5.45 -8.99 9.98
CA SER A 33 -5.45 -7.84 10.90
C SER A 33 -4.93 -6.54 10.30
N SER A 34 -4.21 -6.58 9.17
CA SER A 34 -3.58 -5.39 8.57
C SER A 34 -4.63 -4.37 8.10
N GLN A 35 -4.73 -3.27 8.86
CA GLN A 35 -5.59 -2.14 8.48
C GLN A 35 -5.04 -1.40 7.26
N LYS A 36 -3.72 -1.45 7.04
CA LYS A 36 -3.11 -0.85 5.85
C LYS A 36 -3.52 -1.64 4.60
N LEU A 37 -3.42 -2.97 4.62
CA LEU A 37 -3.87 -3.80 3.51
C LEU A 37 -5.35 -3.58 3.20
N LYS A 38 -6.20 -3.56 4.22
CA LYS A 38 -7.63 -3.26 4.06
C LYS A 38 -7.85 -1.93 3.32
N LYS A 39 -7.09 -0.89 3.66
CA LYS A 39 -7.19 0.41 2.99
C LYS A 39 -6.73 0.34 1.53
N ILE A 40 -5.68 -0.42 1.22
CA ILE A 40 -5.23 -0.63 -0.17
C ILE A 40 -6.32 -1.32 -1.00
N LEU A 41 -6.94 -2.36 -0.46
CA LEU A 41 -8.04 -3.07 -1.13
C LEU A 41 -9.27 -2.18 -1.33
N GLU A 42 -9.58 -1.30 -0.38
CA GLU A 42 -10.64 -0.30 -0.52
C GLU A 42 -10.37 0.69 -1.65
N ILE A 43 -9.12 1.16 -1.78
CA ILE A 43 -8.71 2.05 -2.89
C ILE A 43 -8.84 1.33 -4.23
N ILE A 44 -8.41 0.07 -4.30
CA ILE A 44 -8.55 -0.76 -5.50
C ILE A 44 -10.03 -0.91 -5.88
N LEU A 45 -10.90 -1.20 -4.89
CA LEU A 45 -12.34 -1.34 -5.10
C LEU A 45 -12.95 -0.03 -5.63
N ALA A 46 -12.60 1.10 -5.03
CA ALA A 46 -13.11 2.41 -5.45
C ALA A 46 -12.71 2.75 -6.90
N LEU A 47 -11.44 2.52 -7.25
CA LEU A 47 -10.95 2.74 -8.62
C LEU A 47 -11.58 1.77 -9.62
N GLY A 48 -11.70 0.49 -9.25
CA GLY A 48 -12.35 -0.52 -10.07
C GLY A 48 -13.82 -0.19 -10.34
N ASN A 49 -14.55 0.26 -9.32
CA ASN A 49 -15.95 0.71 -9.46
C ASN A 49 -16.05 1.94 -10.36
N TYR A 50 -15.15 2.92 -10.21
CA TYR A 50 -15.13 4.09 -11.08
C TYR A 50 -14.95 3.68 -12.55
N MET A 51 -13.98 2.82 -12.84
CA MET A 51 -13.68 2.34 -14.20
C MET A 51 -14.79 1.47 -14.80
N ASN A 52 -15.52 0.70 -13.99
CA ASN A 52 -16.55 -0.24 -14.47
C ASN A 52 -17.99 0.27 -14.35
N SER A 53 -18.19 1.47 -13.79
CA SER A 53 -19.49 2.07 -13.49
C SER A 53 -20.45 2.10 -14.69
N SER A 54 -19.93 2.25 -15.91
CA SER A 54 -20.73 2.36 -17.13
C SER A 54 -21.29 1.03 -17.66
N LYS A 55 -20.81 -0.13 -17.20
CA LYS A 55 -21.21 -1.44 -17.76
C LYS A 55 -21.67 -2.48 -16.74
N ARG A 56 -21.17 -2.43 -15.51
CA ARG A 56 -21.35 -3.51 -14.52
C ARG A 56 -21.97 -3.04 -13.20
N GLY A 57 -22.29 -1.75 -13.08
CA GLY A 57 -22.76 -1.15 -11.83
C GLY A 57 -21.66 -1.10 -10.76
N ALA A 58 -22.05 -0.76 -9.54
CA ALA A 58 -21.17 -0.71 -8.38
C ALA A 58 -21.19 -2.05 -7.63
N VAL A 59 -20.01 -2.54 -7.24
CA VAL A 59 -19.85 -3.75 -6.41
C VAL A 59 -19.24 -3.41 -5.04
N TYR A 60 -19.49 -4.26 -4.06
CA TYR A 60 -19.00 -4.09 -2.68
C TYR A 60 -17.69 -4.83 -2.40
N GLY A 61 -17.17 -5.59 -3.37
CA GLY A 61 -15.94 -6.37 -3.22
C GLY A 61 -15.54 -7.04 -4.53
N PHE A 62 -14.38 -7.69 -4.52
CA PHE A 62 -13.84 -8.45 -5.64
C PHE A 62 -13.13 -9.70 -5.12
N LYS A 63 -13.03 -10.72 -5.98
CA LYS A 63 -12.28 -11.96 -5.70
C LYS A 63 -10.78 -11.70 -5.74
N LEU A 64 -10.00 -12.39 -4.91
CA LEU A 64 -8.55 -12.10 -4.74
C LEU A 64 -7.74 -12.21 -6.03
N GLN A 65 -8.15 -13.10 -6.94
CA GLN A 65 -7.55 -13.25 -8.28
C GLN A 65 -7.54 -11.94 -9.08
N SER A 66 -8.45 -10.99 -8.78
CA SER A 66 -8.49 -9.69 -9.46
C SER A 66 -7.23 -8.84 -9.21
N LEU A 67 -6.44 -9.14 -8.18
CA LEU A 67 -5.17 -8.46 -7.93
C LEU A 67 -4.15 -8.71 -9.06
N ASP A 68 -4.17 -9.90 -9.68
CA ASP A 68 -3.27 -10.20 -10.80
C ASP A 68 -3.62 -9.33 -12.05
N LEU A 69 -4.89 -8.95 -12.22
CA LEU A 69 -5.36 -8.09 -13.33
C LEU A 69 -4.86 -6.63 -13.25
N LEU A 70 -4.43 -6.18 -12.06
CA LEU A 70 -3.90 -4.83 -11.88
C LEU A 70 -2.56 -4.62 -12.60
N LEU A 71 -1.83 -5.72 -12.84
CA LEU A 71 -0.57 -5.73 -13.59
C LEU A 71 -0.84 -5.68 -15.11
N GLU A 72 -1.96 -6.25 -15.55
CA GLU A 72 -2.31 -6.35 -16.97
C GLU A 72 -2.97 -5.08 -17.50
N THR A 73 -3.70 -4.37 -16.64
CA THR A 73 -4.41 -3.15 -17.02
C THR A 73 -3.43 -2.01 -17.22
N LYS A 74 -3.19 -1.61 -18.47
CA LYS A 74 -2.22 -0.56 -18.83
C LYS A 74 -2.90 0.76 -19.18
N SER A 75 -2.15 1.85 -19.05
CA SER A 75 -2.52 3.16 -19.61
C SER A 75 -2.62 3.11 -21.13
N THR A 76 -3.33 4.07 -21.72
CA THR A 76 -3.51 4.18 -23.19
C THR A 76 -2.17 4.25 -23.93
N ASP A 77 -1.17 4.91 -23.34
CA ASP A 77 0.18 5.02 -23.90
C ASP A 77 1.09 3.82 -23.56
N ARG A 78 0.56 2.80 -22.87
CA ARG A 78 1.24 1.57 -22.42
C ARG A 78 2.50 1.80 -21.57
N LYS A 79 2.69 3.01 -21.03
CA LYS A 79 3.88 3.33 -20.21
C LYS A 79 3.77 2.86 -18.78
N GLN A 80 2.56 2.70 -18.24
CA GLN A 80 2.36 2.28 -16.85
C GLN A 80 1.15 1.38 -16.70
N THR A 81 1.13 0.60 -15.63
CA THR A 81 -0.02 -0.24 -15.25
C THR A 81 -0.93 0.49 -14.26
N LEU A 82 -2.13 -0.03 -14.04
CA LEU A 82 -3.04 0.46 -13.01
C LEU A 82 -2.39 0.37 -11.62
N LEU A 83 -1.58 -0.67 -11.37
CA LEU A 83 -0.83 -0.80 -10.13
C LEU A 83 0.15 0.37 -9.89
N HIS A 84 0.83 0.87 -10.93
CA HIS A 84 1.69 2.05 -10.83
C HIS A 84 0.89 3.30 -10.44
N TYR A 85 -0.30 3.47 -11.03
CA TYR A 85 -1.18 4.58 -10.69
C TYR A 85 -1.65 4.48 -9.24
N ILE A 86 -2.09 3.29 -8.79
CA ILE A 86 -2.50 3.05 -7.41
C ILE A 86 -1.37 3.37 -6.44
N ALA A 87 -0.15 2.86 -6.69
CA ALA A 87 1.01 3.11 -5.84
C ALA A 87 1.31 4.61 -5.70
N ASN A 88 1.23 5.39 -6.79
CA ASN A 88 1.36 6.84 -6.73
C ASN A 88 0.25 7.51 -5.90
N VAL A 89 -1.00 7.11 -6.10
CA VAL A 89 -2.13 7.65 -5.33
C VAL A 89 -1.97 7.36 -3.83
N VAL A 90 -1.55 6.14 -3.48
CA VAL A 90 -1.28 5.75 -2.09
C VAL A 90 -0.14 6.58 -1.52
N ARG A 91 0.97 6.72 -2.23
CA ARG A 91 2.12 7.52 -1.80
C ARG A 91 1.74 9.00 -1.56
N GLU A 92 0.91 9.59 -2.41
CA GLU A 92 0.57 11.02 -2.34
C GLU A 92 -0.56 11.32 -1.35
N LYS A 93 -1.60 10.48 -1.29
CA LYS A 93 -2.80 10.74 -0.47
C LYS A 93 -2.81 9.96 0.84
N TYR A 94 -2.09 8.85 0.92
CA TYR A 94 -2.10 7.92 2.06
C TYR A 94 -0.67 7.46 2.43
N PRO A 95 0.28 8.37 2.70
CA PRO A 95 1.69 8.03 2.90
C PRO A 95 1.93 7.06 4.07
N THR A 96 1.08 7.08 5.11
CA THR A 96 1.18 6.12 6.23
C THR A 96 0.78 4.69 5.84
N LYS A 97 0.16 4.50 4.67
CA LYS A 97 -0.34 3.22 4.15
C LYS A 97 0.52 2.66 3.02
N SER A 98 1.50 3.40 2.49
CA SER A 98 2.37 2.93 1.39
C SER A 98 3.13 1.66 1.78
N LEU A 99 3.66 1.62 3.00
CA LEU A 99 4.38 0.48 3.55
C LEU A 99 3.44 -0.55 4.21
N PHE A 100 2.31 -0.87 3.57
CA PHE A 100 1.36 -1.88 4.10
C PHE A 100 2.00 -3.26 4.20
N TYR A 101 2.88 -3.60 3.25
CA TYR A 101 3.55 -4.88 3.17
C TYR A 101 4.48 -5.18 4.35
N ASN A 102 4.87 -4.17 5.14
CA ASN A 102 5.63 -4.38 6.38
C ASN A 102 4.77 -4.96 7.51
N GLU A 103 3.44 -4.93 7.39
CA GLU A 103 2.54 -5.58 8.36
C GLU A 103 2.29 -7.06 8.01
N LEU A 104 2.66 -7.49 6.80
CA LEU A 104 2.41 -8.84 6.30
C LEU A 104 3.66 -9.69 6.53
N HIS A 105 3.57 -10.64 7.47
CA HIS A 105 4.71 -11.44 7.91
C HIS A 105 4.57 -12.88 7.44
N TYR A 106 5.69 -13.55 7.17
CA TYR A 106 5.75 -14.99 6.87
C TYR A 106 4.95 -15.47 5.65
N VAL A 107 4.34 -14.57 4.87
CA VAL A 107 3.49 -14.91 3.71
C VAL A 107 4.23 -15.81 2.70
N ASP A 108 5.50 -15.51 2.39
CA ASP A 108 6.32 -16.33 1.48
C ASP A 108 6.58 -17.74 2.03
N LYS A 109 6.79 -17.86 3.34
CA LYS A 109 7.04 -19.16 3.98
C LYS A 109 5.75 -19.98 4.06
N ALA A 110 4.65 -19.34 4.44
CA ALA A 110 3.32 -19.94 4.51
C ALA A 110 2.85 -20.44 3.13
N ALA A 111 3.20 -19.75 2.05
CA ALA A 111 2.93 -20.18 0.68
C ALA A 111 3.59 -21.51 0.29
N ALA A 112 4.71 -21.88 0.93
CA ALA A 112 5.41 -23.13 0.66
C ALA A 112 4.93 -24.31 1.53
N VAL A 113 4.08 -24.05 2.53
CA VAL A 113 3.63 -25.07 3.48
C VAL A 113 2.45 -25.86 2.91
N SER A 114 2.55 -27.19 2.97
CA SER A 114 1.41 -28.09 2.77
C SER A 114 0.73 -28.35 4.11
N LEU A 115 -0.29 -27.54 4.44
CA LEU A 115 -0.99 -27.66 5.73
C LEU A 115 -1.63 -29.03 5.91
N GLU A 116 -2.18 -29.62 4.83
CA GLU A 116 -2.76 -30.97 4.88
C GLU A 116 -1.74 -32.01 5.35
N ASN A 117 -0.54 -32.01 4.76
CA ASN A 117 0.53 -32.95 5.14
C ASN A 117 0.98 -32.70 6.59
N VAL A 118 1.14 -31.43 6.98
CA VAL A 118 1.51 -31.09 8.37
C VAL A 118 0.48 -31.63 9.36
N LEU A 119 -0.82 -31.50 9.08
CA LEU A 119 -1.88 -32.02 9.95
C LEU A 119 -1.87 -33.55 10.02
N LEU A 120 -1.58 -34.23 8.90
CA LEU A 120 -1.43 -35.69 8.86
C LEU A 120 -0.23 -36.15 9.69
N ASP A 121 0.91 -35.48 9.58
CA ASP A 121 2.12 -35.80 10.34
C ASP A 121 1.91 -35.59 11.85
N VAL A 122 1.19 -34.54 12.25
CA VAL A 122 0.81 -34.32 13.65
C VAL A 122 -0.06 -35.48 14.17
N LYS A 123 -1.05 -35.93 13.39
CA LYS A 123 -1.89 -37.09 13.75
C LYS A 123 -1.08 -38.39 13.86
N GLU A 124 -0.10 -38.59 12.98
CA GLU A 124 0.78 -39.75 13.06
C GLU A 124 1.68 -39.70 14.31
N LEU A 125 2.15 -38.51 14.72
CA LEU A 125 2.86 -38.35 15.99
C LEU A 125 1.98 -38.68 17.20
N GLN A 126 0.71 -38.26 17.18
CA GLN A 126 -0.27 -38.63 18.21
C GLN A 126 -0.47 -40.14 18.31
N ARG A 127 -0.72 -40.78 17.15
CA ARG A 127 -0.88 -42.24 17.07
C ARG A 127 0.37 -42.98 17.57
N GLY A 128 1.56 -42.49 17.24
CA GLY A 128 2.83 -43.04 17.72
C GLY A 128 3.01 -42.93 19.24
N MET A 129 2.58 -41.81 19.83
CA MET A 129 2.59 -41.60 21.27
C MET A 129 1.59 -42.52 21.98
N ASP A 130 0.37 -42.64 21.46
CA ASP A 130 -0.65 -43.57 21.99
C ASP A 130 -0.16 -45.02 21.96
N TYR A 131 0.55 -45.40 20.91
CA TYR A 131 1.15 -46.73 20.80
C TYR A 131 2.25 -46.93 21.85
N SER A 132 3.07 -45.91 22.12
CA SER A 132 4.09 -45.93 23.16
C SER A 132 3.48 -46.11 24.56
N TRP A 133 2.33 -45.49 24.84
CA TRP A 133 1.56 -45.69 26.07
C TRP A 133 1.05 -47.14 26.23
N ARG A 134 0.50 -47.73 25.15
CA ARG A 134 0.01 -49.13 25.17
C ARG A 134 1.15 -50.12 25.44
N GLU A 135 2.28 -49.92 24.79
CA GLU A 135 3.45 -50.78 24.91
C GLU A 135 4.12 -50.65 26.28
N PHE A 136 4.16 -49.44 26.85
CA PHE A 136 4.55 -49.23 28.25
C PHE A 136 3.62 -49.99 29.22
N SER A 137 2.31 -50.00 28.98
CA SER A 137 1.33 -50.66 29.85
C SER A 137 1.52 -52.19 29.91
N VAL A 138 2.06 -52.78 28.84
CA VAL A 138 2.37 -54.22 28.79
C VAL A 138 3.77 -54.51 29.32
N SER A 139 4.78 -53.80 28.81
CA SER A 139 6.20 -54.09 29.05
C SER A 139 6.77 -53.47 30.34
N HIS A 140 6.10 -52.45 30.91
CA HIS A 140 6.57 -51.64 32.04
C HIS A 140 8.00 -51.08 31.84
N ASN A 141 8.38 -50.81 30.59
CA ASN A 141 9.71 -50.36 30.23
C ASN A 141 9.98 -48.91 30.71
N ALA A 142 11.01 -48.74 31.55
CA ALA A 142 11.38 -47.44 32.10
C ALA A 142 11.79 -46.40 31.04
N ILE A 143 12.40 -46.83 29.93
CA ILE A 143 12.81 -45.94 28.83
C ILE A 143 11.57 -45.35 28.13
N LEU A 144 10.50 -46.15 27.95
CA LEU A 144 9.24 -45.67 27.38
C LEU A 144 8.57 -44.67 28.31
N LYS A 145 8.51 -44.97 29.61
CA LYS A 145 7.94 -44.05 30.60
C LYS A 145 8.62 -42.69 30.57
N ASP A 146 9.95 -42.71 30.58
CA ASP A 146 10.77 -41.50 30.55
C ASP A 146 10.58 -40.72 29.24
N PHE A 147 10.62 -41.38 28.08
CA PHE A 147 10.31 -40.76 26.79
C PHE A 147 8.93 -40.09 26.77
N ILE A 148 7.87 -40.82 27.15
CA ILE A 148 6.50 -40.31 27.17
C ILE A 148 6.43 -39.04 28.03
N SER A 149 6.94 -39.10 29.25
CA SER A 149 6.87 -37.98 30.21
C SER A 149 7.58 -36.71 29.71
N ARG A 150 8.67 -36.85 28.94
CA ARG A 150 9.41 -35.73 28.35
C ARG A 150 8.71 -35.10 27.14
N HIS A 151 7.94 -35.89 26.40
CA HIS A 151 7.51 -35.54 25.05
C HIS A 151 6.00 -35.30 24.92
N GLU A 152 5.20 -35.84 25.83
CA GLU A 152 3.73 -35.72 25.83
C GLU A 152 3.26 -34.25 25.85
N ALA A 153 3.81 -33.42 26.74
CA ALA A 153 3.46 -32.00 26.81
C ALA A 153 3.82 -31.25 25.52
N ARG A 154 4.92 -31.63 24.85
CA ARG A 154 5.37 -31.00 23.59
C ARG A 154 4.45 -31.41 22.44
N LEU A 155 4.01 -32.66 22.40
CA LEU A 155 3.03 -33.15 21.42
C LEU A 155 1.66 -32.51 21.60
N SER A 156 1.20 -32.38 22.85
CA SER A 156 -0.07 -31.70 23.17
C SER A 156 -0.02 -30.25 22.69
N LYS A 157 1.08 -29.54 22.97
CA LYS A 157 1.29 -28.18 22.45
C LYS A 157 1.29 -28.13 20.91
N LEU A 158 2.00 -29.04 20.24
CA LEU A 158 2.02 -29.08 18.77
C LEU A 158 0.63 -29.32 18.19
N THR A 159 -0.16 -30.19 18.82
CA THR A 159 -1.54 -30.48 18.43
C THR A 159 -2.40 -29.21 18.52
N GLU A 160 -2.28 -28.48 19.62
CA GLU A 160 -3.01 -27.22 19.81
C GLU A 160 -2.58 -26.18 18.76
N GLU A 161 -1.28 -26.03 18.51
CA GLU A 161 -0.77 -25.12 17.47
C GLU A 161 -1.26 -25.53 16.07
N ALA A 162 -1.45 -26.83 15.80
CA ALA A 162 -1.99 -27.33 14.55
C ALA A 162 -3.47 -26.93 14.36
N HIS A 163 -4.28 -27.02 15.41
CA HIS A 163 -5.66 -26.53 15.41
C HIS A 163 -5.73 -25.01 15.22
N ILE A 164 -4.93 -24.25 15.97
CA ILE A 164 -4.85 -22.79 15.82
C ILE A 164 -4.44 -22.40 14.40
N ALA A 165 -3.47 -23.10 13.80
CA ALA A 165 -3.04 -22.85 12.42
C ALA A 165 -4.15 -23.10 11.41
N GLN A 166 -4.90 -24.19 11.59
CA GLN A 166 -6.04 -24.52 10.73
C GLN A 166 -7.12 -23.44 10.84
N ASP A 167 -7.56 -23.12 12.06
CA ASP A 167 -8.62 -22.13 12.30
C ASP A 167 -8.21 -20.75 11.80
N ALA A 168 -6.98 -20.30 12.10
CA ALA A 168 -6.48 -19.01 11.64
C ALA A 168 -6.46 -18.91 10.11
N PHE A 169 -6.06 -19.99 9.43
CA PHE A 169 -6.05 -20.05 7.97
C PHE A 169 -7.47 -20.02 7.39
N GLU A 170 -8.37 -20.87 7.88
CA GLU A 170 -9.76 -20.92 7.42
C GLU A 170 -10.47 -19.58 7.60
N ASP A 171 -10.25 -18.93 8.74
CA ASP A 171 -10.75 -17.59 9.03
C ASP A 171 -10.22 -16.54 8.06
N ALA A 172 -8.92 -16.58 7.74
CA ALA A 172 -8.31 -15.63 6.81
C ALA A 172 -8.87 -15.83 5.39
N VAL A 173 -8.95 -17.07 4.92
CA VAL A 173 -9.50 -17.39 3.58
C VAL A 173 -10.95 -16.93 3.47
N LYS A 174 -11.77 -17.22 4.49
CA LYS A 174 -13.17 -16.79 4.56
C LYS A 174 -13.31 -15.27 4.63
N PHE A 175 -12.42 -14.59 5.35
CA PHE A 175 -12.42 -13.12 5.45
C PHE A 175 -12.25 -12.44 4.10
N PHE A 176 -11.42 -13.01 3.20
CA PHE A 176 -11.26 -12.52 1.83
C PHE A 176 -12.29 -13.08 0.84
N GLY A 177 -13.33 -13.77 1.35
CA GLY A 177 -14.45 -14.27 0.55
C GLY A 177 -14.14 -15.52 -0.26
N GLU A 178 -13.10 -16.26 0.08
CA GLU A 178 -12.70 -17.51 -0.60
C GLU A 178 -13.04 -18.74 0.25
N SER A 179 -12.79 -19.95 -0.27
CA SER A 179 -13.06 -21.23 0.41
C SER A 179 -11.76 -21.97 0.71
N SER A 180 -11.54 -22.34 1.97
CA SER A 180 -10.37 -23.12 2.41
C SER A 180 -10.33 -24.52 1.79
N LYS A 181 -11.48 -25.05 1.34
CA LYS A 181 -11.57 -26.33 0.63
C LYS A 181 -10.98 -26.27 -0.78
N THR A 182 -10.98 -25.10 -1.41
CA THR A 182 -10.53 -24.91 -2.80
C THR A 182 -9.23 -24.12 -2.89
N MET A 183 -8.82 -23.46 -1.81
CA MET A 183 -7.62 -22.62 -1.76
C MET A 183 -6.77 -23.02 -0.57
N PRO A 184 -5.90 -24.04 -0.73
CA PRO A 184 -4.87 -24.34 0.27
C PRO A 184 -3.84 -23.20 0.37
N PRO A 185 -2.98 -23.19 1.41
CA PRO A 185 -1.95 -22.16 1.59
C PRO A 185 -1.10 -21.89 0.33
N SER A 186 -0.76 -22.96 -0.40
CA SER A 186 0.01 -22.94 -1.65
C SER A 186 -0.69 -22.27 -2.84
N VAL A 187 -1.97 -21.93 -2.71
CA VAL A 187 -2.74 -21.17 -3.70
C VAL A 187 -3.10 -19.80 -3.16
N PHE A 188 -3.49 -19.72 -1.88
CA PHE A 188 -3.97 -18.49 -1.26
C PHE A 188 -2.86 -17.47 -0.98
N PHE A 189 -1.80 -17.83 -0.25
CA PHE A 189 -0.74 -16.89 0.10
C PHE A 189 0.05 -16.37 -1.11
N PRO A 190 0.34 -17.16 -2.17
CA PRO A 190 1.01 -16.66 -3.36
C PRO A 190 0.35 -15.46 -4.02
N ILE A 191 -0.96 -15.26 -3.87
CA ILE A 191 -1.65 -14.08 -4.40
C ILE A 191 -1.07 -12.81 -3.74
N PHE A 192 -0.94 -12.81 -2.42
CA PHE A 192 -0.35 -11.71 -1.67
C PHE A 192 1.13 -11.55 -1.96
N VAL A 193 1.88 -12.66 -2.09
CA VAL A 193 3.31 -12.63 -2.46
C VAL A 193 3.52 -11.91 -3.79
N ARG A 194 2.78 -12.32 -4.83
CA ARG A 194 2.85 -11.71 -6.16
C ARG A 194 2.43 -10.25 -6.11
N PHE A 195 1.34 -9.94 -5.43
CA PHE A 195 0.83 -8.58 -5.29
C PHE A 195 1.83 -7.65 -4.60
N ILE A 196 2.41 -8.07 -3.46
CA ILE A 196 3.43 -7.29 -2.73
C ILE A 196 4.66 -7.06 -3.61
N LYS A 197 5.16 -8.11 -4.26
CA LYS A 197 6.33 -8.00 -5.15
C LYS A 197 6.07 -7.03 -6.29
N ALA A 198 4.91 -7.12 -6.93
CA ALA A 198 4.52 -6.23 -8.01
C ALA A 198 4.32 -4.79 -7.54
N TYR A 199 3.74 -4.59 -6.36
CA TYR A 199 3.51 -3.27 -5.77
C TYR A 199 4.84 -2.57 -5.49
N ARG A 200 5.79 -3.26 -4.85
CA ARG A 200 7.12 -2.72 -4.55
C ARG A 200 7.89 -2.36 -5.82
N LEU A 201 7.82 -3.20 -6.85
CA LEU A 201 8.41 -2.90 -8.16
C LEU A 201 7.78 -1.64 -8.77
N ALA A 202 6.46 -1.51 -8.71
CA ALA A 202 5.76 -0.34 -9.22
C ALA A 202 6.13 0.95 -8.48
N GLU A 203 6.36 0.90 -7.16
CA GLU A 203 6.90 2.02 -6.39
C GLU A 203 8.30 2.41 -6.85
N GLU A 204 9.20 1.43 -7.00
CA GLU A 204 10.57 1.68 -7.45
C GLU A 204 10.60 2.31 -8.86
N GLU A 205 9.82 1.77 -9.80
CA GLU A 205 9.70 2.34 -11.15
C GLU A 205 9.12 3.77 -11.14
N ASN A 206 8.16 4.04 -10.26
CA ASN A 206 7.59 5.38 -10.10
C ASN A 206 8.63 6.38 -9.59
N ASP A 207 9.47 6.00 -8.63
CA ASP A 207 10.53 6.84 -8.09
C ASP A 207 11.62 7.12 -9.14
N GLN A 208 11.99 6.12 -9.94
CA GLN A 208 12.91 6.30 -11.07
C GLN A 208 12.34 7.26 -12.13
N ARG A 209 11.03 7.23 -12.38
CA ARG A 209 10.38 8.18 -13.30
C ARG A 209 10.30 9.58 -12.70
N SER A 210 10.05 9.70 -11.40
CA SER A 210 10.03 10.99 -10.69
C SER A 210 11.41 11.68 -10.71
N THR A 211 12.47 10.92 -10.44
CA THR A 211 13.87 11.39 -10.42
C THR A 211 14.44 11.70 -11.81
N LYS A 212 13.95 11.05 -12.86
CA LYS A 212 14.27 11.39 -14.27
C LYS A 212 13.39 12.52 -14.83
N SER A 213 12.26 12.82 -14.19
CA SER A 213 11.32 13.89 -14.58
C SER A 213 11.29 15.18 -13.71
N PRO A 214 12.35 15.62 -12.99
CA PRO A 214 12.37 16.93 -12.32
C PRO A 214 12.06 18.07 -13.30
N SER A 215 12.42 17.90 -14.58
CA SER A 215 12.10 18.82 -15.68
C SER A 215 10.59 18.94 -15.94
N LEU A 216 9.79 17.89 -15.73
CA LEU A 216 8.35 17.91 -16.02
C LEU A 216 7.52 18.48 -14.87
N ARG A 217 7.95 18.33 -13.61
CA ARG A 217 7.28 18.99 -12.46
C ARG A 217 7.46 20.50 -12.50
N GLY A 218 8.70 20.95 -12.79
CA GLY A 218 8.98 22.36 -13.07
C GLY A 218 8.21 22.87 -14.30
N LYS A 219 8.19 22.12 -15.40
CA LYS A 219 7.41 22.50 -16.60
C LYS A 219 5.90 22.50 -16.36
N ARG A 220 5.34 21.58 -15.57
CA ARG A 220 3.90 21.57 -15.22
C ARG A 220 3.56 22.76 -14.35
N GLN A 221 4.32 23.04 -13.30
CA GLN A 221 4.14 24.25 -12.49
C GLN A 221 4.27 25.51 -13.34
N GLN A 222 5.25 25.56 -14.25
CA GLN A 222 5.44 26.71 -15.14
C GLN A 222 4.30 26.86 -16.15
N LEU A 223 3.78 25.78 -16.73
CA LEU A 223 2.62 25.77 -17.62
C LEU A 223 1.32 26.14 -16.90
N GLU A 224 1.15 25.68 -15.67
CA GLU A 224 -0.01 25.99 -14.84
C GLU A 224 0.00 27.47 -14.45
N LEU A 225 1.15 28.01 -14.05
CA LEU A 225 1.37 29.44 -13.78
C LEU A 225 1.17 30.30 -15.05
N LEU A 226 1.66 29.85 -16.21
CA LEU A 226 1.39 30.48 -17.52
C LEU A 226 -0.10 30.47 -17.88
N SER A 227 -0.80 29.38 -17.61
CA SER A 227 -2.24 29.26 -17.87
C SER A 227 -3.06 30.16 -16.94
N GLU A 228 -2.68 30.26 -15.66
CA GLU A 228 -3.29 31.18 -14.71
C GLU A 228 -3.03 32.64 -15.08
N LEU A 229 -1.80 32.99 -15.49
CA LEU A 229 -1.46 34.33 -15.97
C LEU A 229 -2.26 34.69 -17.22
N ARG A 230 -2.40 33.78 -18.20
CA ARG A 230 -3.28 33.97 -19.36
C ARG A 230 -4.74 34.13 -18.98
N ARG A 231 -5.22 33.37 -17.98
CA ARG A 231 -6.61 33.49 -17.50
C ARG A 231 -6.85 34.80 -16.76
N LYS A 232 -5.85 35.35 -16.08
CA LYS A 232 -5.89 36.67 -15.44
C LYS A 232 -5.82 37.80 -16.48
N GLN A 233 -4.94 37.70 -17.48
CA GLN A 233 -4.87 38.68 -18.59
C GLN A 233 -6.13 38.67 -19.46
N GLY A 234 -6.74 37.49 -19.70
CA GLY A 234 -8.00 37.38 -20.46
C GLY A 234 -9.24 37.91 -19.74
N LYS A 235 -9.15 38.18 -18.42
CA LYS A 235 -10.22 38.86 -17.66
C LYS A 235 -10.04 40.38 -17.59
N GLU A 236 -8.89 40.91 -18.00
CA GLU A 236 -8.60 42.35 -18.05
C GLU A 236 -8.63 42.93 -19.47
N THR A 237 -9.10 42.18 -20.47
CA THR A 237 -9.49 42.78 -21.75
C THR A 237 -10.89 43.35 -21.60
N ARG A 238 -10.97 44.54 -20.99
CA ARG A 238 -12.09 45.46 -21.21
C ARG A 238 -12.32 45.56 -22.72
N HIS A 239 -13.58 45.43 -23.15
CA HIS A 239 -14.02 45.70 -24.50
C HIS A 239 -13.35 46.97 -25.04
N VAL A 240 -12.38 46.81 -25.94
CA VAL A 240 -11.91 47.90 -26.79
C VAL A 240 -12.91 47.95 -27.92
N TYR A 241 -13.74 49.00 -27.92
CA TYR A 241 -14.64 49.33 -29.01
C TYR A 241 -13.82 49.57 -30.28
N GLU A 242 -14.12 48.81 -31.33
CA GLU A 242 -13.54 48.96 -32.65
C GLU A 242 -14.36 50.00 -33.43
N GLY A 243 -13.74 51.13 -33.77
CA GLY A 243 -14.15 52.01 -34.86
C GLY A 243 -15.13 53.16 -34.54
N LYS A 244 -14.61 54.37 -34.33
CA LYS A 244 -14.87 55.54 -35.18
C LYS A 244 -14.04 56.75 -34.74
N ASP A 245 -13.46 57.39 -35.73
CA ASP A 245 -12.55 58.54 -35.67
C ASP A 245 -13.08 59.72 -34.84
N GLY A 246 -12.18 60.37 -34.09
CA GLY A 246 -12.45 61.65 -33.43
C GLY A 246 -11.47 62.03 -32.32
N ALA A 247 -11.04 61.09 -31.48
CA ALA A 247 -10.26 61.42 -30.28
C ALA A 247 -8.79 61.79 -30.56
N ILE A 248 -8.20 61.25 -31.63
CA ILE A 248 -6.80 61.56 -32.01
C ILE A 248 -6.69 62.96 -32.62
N GLU A 249 -7.72 63.42 -33.36
CA GLU A 249 -7.72 64.77 -33.94
C GLU A 249 -7.85 65.86 -32.87
N ASP A 250 -8.59 65.61 -31.79
CA ASP A 250 -8.70 66.55 -30.65
C ASP A 250 -7.36 66.70 -29.91
N ILE A 251 -6.61 65.60 -29.75
CA ILE A 251 -5.29 65.62 -29.09
C ILE A 251 -4.26 66.35 -29.96
N ILE A 252 -4.28 66.13 -31.28
CA ILE A 252 -3.40 66.82 -32.22
C ILE A 252 -3.72 68.32 -32.28
N THR A 253 -5.00 68.70 -32.17
CA THR A 253 -5.43 70.10 -32.15
C THR A 253 -5.00 70.79 -30.85
N ALA A 254 -5.14 70.13 -29.70
CA ALA A 254 -4.67 70.65 -28.42
C ALA A 254 -3.14 70.87 -28.37
N LEU A 255 -2.36 69.98 -29.00
CA LEU A 255 -0.91 70.09 -29.11
C LEU A 255 -0.45 71.18 -30.09
N LYS A 256 -1.28 71.57 -31.07
CA LYS A 256 -1.00 72.71 -31.96
C LYS A 256 -1.34 74.05 -31.33
N THR A 257 -2.27 74.10 -30.37
CA THR A 257 -2.70 75.35 -29.72
C THR A 257 -1.82 75.80 -28.55
N VAL A 258 -0.96 74.93 -27.99
CA VAL A 258 -0.12 75.29 -26.85
C VAL A 258 1.35 74.90 -27.12
N PRO A 259 2.26 75.87 -27.32
CA PRO A 259 3.68 75.56 -27.43
C PRO A 259 4.18 75.00 -26.10
N PHE A 260 4.78 73.81 -26.11
CA PHE A 260 5.45 73.23 -24.96
C PHE A 260 6.71 74.04 -24.64
N THR A 261 6.60 75.04 -23.76
CA THR A 261 7.77 75.79 -23.26
C THR A 261 8.47 74.97 -22.19
N ALA A 262 9.53 74.26 -22.57
CA ALA A 262 10.47 73.70 -21.62
C ALA A 262 11.27 74.84 -20.94
N ARG A 263 11.02 75.11 -19.65
CA ARG A 263 12.00 75.79 -18.77
C ARG A 263 11.71 75.58 -17.26
N SER A 264 12.54 74.69 -16.70
CA SER A 264 13.28 74.82 -15.43
C SER A 264 12.56 74.87 -14.07
N ALA A 265 12.74 73.79 -13.28
CA ALA A 265 13.24 73.84 -11.89
C ALA A 265 13.65 72.42 -11.43
N LYS A 266 14.94 72.08 -11.47
CA LYS A 266 15.90 72.01 -10.34
C LYS A 266 15.58 70.97 -9.24
N ARG A 267 16.48 69.98 -9.16
CA ARG A 267 16.91 69.15 -8.00
C ARG A 267 16.45 69.64 -6.62
N SER A 268 15.94 68.71 -5.79
CA SER A 268 16.55 68.43 -4.47
C SER A 268 16.04 67.12 -3.88
N SER A 269 16.97 66.19 -3.67
CA SER A 269 16.90 65.12 -2.67
C SER A 269 17.23 65.70 -1.29
N ARG A 270 16.49 65.26 -0.25
CA ARG A 270 16.86 65.23 1.19
C ARG A 270 15.65 64.64 1.94
N PHE A 271 15.73 63.44 2.51
CA PHE A 271 16.28 63.16 3.84
C PHE A 271 15.86 64.20 4.88
N PHE A 272 14.97 63.79 5.80
CA PHE A 272 14.95 64.30 7.17
C PHE A 272 14.66 63.14 8.13
N CYS A 273 15.61 62.93 9.04
CA CYS A 273 15.55 62.04 10.19
C CYS A 273 14.78 62.68 11.36
N ASP A 274 14.42 61.82 12.31
CA ASP A 274 13.99 62.03 13.71
C ASP A 274 14.48 63.30 14.42
N ALA A 275 13.63 63.84 15.33
CA ALA A 275 13.79 63.67 16.79
C ALA A 275 12.83 64.57 17.61
N ALA A 276 12.58 64.12 18.85
CA ALA A 276 12.18 64.87 20.06
C ALA A 276 10.70 64.81 20.52
N HIS A 277 10.43 63.82 21.37
CA HIS A 277 10.07 63.96 22.81
C HIS A 277 9.22 65.15 23.30
N SER A 278 8.05 64.79 23.87
CA SER A 278 7.45 65.17 25.17
C SER A 278 7.39 66.65 25.61
N GLU A 279 6.18 67.18 25.85
CA GLU A 279 5.54 67.32 27.18
C GLU A 279 4.12 67.92 27.12
N GLU A 280 3.29 67.45 28.07
CA GLU A 280 2.14 68.03 28.80
C GLU A 280 1.14 69.04 28.15
N HIS A 281 -0.16 68.72 28.20
CA HIS A 281 -1.08 69.23 29.23
C HIS A 281 -2.54 68.74 29.03
N TYR A 282 -3.17 68.45 30.19
CA TYR A 282 -4.56 68.04 30.50
C TYR A 282 -4.93 66.56 30.41
#